data_AF-A0A077WUZ7-F1
#
_entry.id   AF-A0A077WUZ7-F1
#
_cell.length_a   1.000
_cell.length_b   1.000
_cell.length_c   1.000
_cell.angle_alpha   90.00
_cell.angle_beta   90.00
_cell.angle_gamma   90.00
#
_symmetry.space_group_name_H-M   'P 1'
#
loop_
_entity.id
_entity.type
_entity.pdbx_description
1 polymer ?
#
loop_
_entity_poly.entity_id
_entity_poly.type
_entity_poly.pdbx_seq_one_letter_code
_entity_poly.pdbx_strand_id
1 'polypeptide(L)'
;MDDTLAQVQAKCALQLEMYQKCVGNYPDSWDKSCVQQRNALTKCSEEHVGILKYVKQHCTSQIKAYDECLSANQTEPEKCVAALKELYLCTEATSAAYRQQQSKDQPSNNTEKQ
;
A
#
# COMPACT_ATOMS: atom_id res chain seq x y z
N MET A 1 10.42 -1.77 -2.00
CA MET A 1 9.09 -1.43 -2.56
C MET A 1 8.77 -2.25 -3.81
N ASP A 2 9.74 -2.57 -4.66
CA ASP A 2 9.53 -3.31 -5.92
C ASP A 2 8.79 -4.64 -5.77
N ASP A 3 9.07 -5.41 -4.71
CA ASP A 3 8.37 -6.69 -4.45
C ASP A 3 6.87 -6.51 -4.15
N THR A 4 6.48 -5.40 -3.51
CA THR A 4 5.06 -5.14 -3.17
C THR A 4 4.24 -4.92 -4.43
N LEU A 5 4.76 -4.18 -5.42
CA LEU A 5 4.07 -3.94 -6.69
C LEU A 5 3.91 -5.23 -7.49
N ALA A 6 4.94 -6.09 -7.53
CA ALA A 6 4.88 -7.39 -8.18
C ALA A 6 3.78 -8.28 -7.56
N GLN A 7 3.63 -8.27 -6.23
CA GLN A 7 2.55 -8.99 -5.56
C GLN A 7 1.16 -8.43 -5.90
N VAL A 8 1.01 -7.10 -5.99
CA VAL A 8 -0.25 -6.48 -6.43
C VAL A 8 -0.57 -6.89 -7.86
N GLN A 9 0.40 -6.84 -8.77
CA GLN A 9 0.22 -7.28 -10.16
C GLN A 9 -0.21 -8.76 -10.22
N ALA A 10 0.45 -9.63 -9.45
CA ALA A 10 0.15 -11.07 -9.47
C ALA A 10 -1.22 -11.41 -8.85
N LYS A 11 -1.66 -10.69 -7.82
CA LYS A 11 -2.86 -11.04 -7.03
C LYS A 11 -4.09 -10.18 -7.36
N CYS A 12 -3.89 -9.02 -7.95
CA CYS A 12 -4.93 -8.01 -8.19
C CYS A 12 -4.89 -7.45 -9.63
N ALA A 13 -4.42 -8.23 -10.59
CA ALA A 13 -4.26 -7.83 -12.00
C ALA A 13 -5.50 -7.16 -12.58
N LEU A 14 -6.69 -7.73 -12.35
CA LEU A 14 -7.95 -7.22 -12.89
C LEU A 14 -8.26 -5.82 -12.37
N GLN A 15 -8.20 -5.62 -11.04
CA GLN A 15 -8.49 -4.31 -10.43
C GLN A 15 -7.44 -3.27 -10.84
N LEU A 16 -6.18 -3.70 -10.99
CA LEU A 16 -5.09 -2.85 -11.45
C LEU A 16 -5.32 -2.37 -12.88
N GLU A 17 -5.68 -3.27 -13.79
CA GLU A 17 -6.00 -2.94 -15.19
C GLU A 17 -7.21 -1.99 -15.28
N MET A 18 -8.28 -2.27 -14.53
CA MET A 18 -9.46 -1.40 -14.49
C MET A 18 -9.11 0.02 -14.02
N TYR A 19 -8.25 0.14 -13.02
CA TYR A 19 -7.80 1.44 -12.53
C TYR A 19 -6.92 2.16 -13.56
N GLN A 20 -5.93 1.47 -14.14
CA GLN A 20 -5.06 2.03 -15.18
C GLN A 20 -5.86 2.51 -16.41
N LYS A 21 -6.83 1.72 -16.87
CA LYS A 21 -7.73 2.11 -17.96
C LYS A 21 -8.54 3.36 -17.62
N CYS A 22 -9.03 3.47 -16.39
CA CYS A 22 -9.74 4.66 -15.94
C CYS A 22 -8.82 5.89 -15.93
N VAL A 23 -7.62 5.79 -15.36
CA VAL A 23 -6.64 6.89 -15.33
C VAL A 23 -6.29 7.36 -16.75
N GLY A 24 -6.11 6.42 -17.69
CA GLY A 24 -5.86 6.75 -19.09
C GLY A 24 -7.01 7.48 -19.79
N ASN A 25 -8.26 7.24 -19.38
CA ASN A 25 -9.44 7.93 -19.91
C ASN A 25 -9.70 9.30 -19.27
N TYR A 26 -9.17 9.56 -18.08
CA TYR A 26 -9.39 10.79 -17.30
C TYR A 26 -8.07 11.41 -16.82
N PRO A 27 -7.13 11.76 -17.71
CA PRO A 27 -5.78 12.17 -17.32
C PRO A 27 -5.73 13.39 -16.37
N ASP A 28 -6.68 14.32 -16.50
CA ASP A 28 -6.70 15.56 -15.70
C ASP A 28 -7.64 15.50 -14.49
N SER A 29 -8.39 14.41 -14.31
CA SER A 29 -9.42 14.31 -13.26
C SER A 29 -9.53 12.93 -12.62
N TRP A 30 -8.53 12.07 -12.83
CA TRP A 30 -8.55 10.67 -12.39
C TRP A 30 -8.72 10.54 -10.86
N ASP A 31 -8.24 11.51 -10.09
CA ASP A 31 -8.31 11.55 -8.63
C ASP A 31 -9.77 11.51 -8.12
N LYS A 32 -10.68 12.12 -8.89
CA LYS A 32 -12.14 12.14 -8.64
C LYS A 32 -12.89 11.13 -9.50
N SER A 33 -12.55 11.02 -10.78
CA SER A 33 -13.27 10.17 -11.75
C SER A 33 -13.07 8.67 -11.52
N CYS A 34 -11.93 8.26 -10.95
CA CYS A 34 -11.55 6.85 -10.81
C CYS A 34 -11.62 6.31 -9.38
N VAL A 35 -12.37 6.98 -8.49
CA VAL A 35 -12.48 6.61 -7.07
C VAL A 35 -12.97 5.17 -6.90
N GLN A 36 -13.92 4.71 -7.72
CA GLN A 36 -14.46 3.36 -7.63
C GLN A 36 -13.39 2.30 -7.94
N GLN A 37 -12.65 2.46 -9.04
CA GLN A 37 -11.60 1.53 -9.46
C GLN A 37 -10.42 1.57 -8.46
N ARG A 38 -10.05 2.76 -7.97
CA ARG A 38 -9.06 2.92 -6.91
C ARG A 38 -9.46 2.12 -5.67
N ASN A 39 -10.70 2.30 -5.19
CA ASN A 39 -11.18 1.60 -3.99
C ASN A 39 -11.21 0.07 -4.19
N ALA A 40 -11.57 -0.41 -5.39
CA ALA A 40 -11.54 -1.82 -5.71
C ALA A 40 -10.10 -2.40 -5.68
N LEU A 41 -9.13 -1.69 -6.24
CA LEU A 41 -7.71 -2.07 -6.20
C LEU A 41 -7.16 -2.05 -4.76
N THR A 42 -7.49 -1.01 -3.99
CA THR A 42 -7.13 -0.92 -2.57
C THR A 42 -7.66 -2.12 -1.79
N LYS A 43 -8.95 -2.45 -1.95
CA LYS A 43 -9.57 -3.59 -1.27
C LYS A 43 -8.87 -4.91 -1.61
N CYS A 44 -8.67 -5.20 -2.90
CA CYS A 44 -7.96 -6.42 -3.31
C CYS A 44 -6.56 -6.50 -2.71
N SER A 45 -5.82 -5.38 -2.74
CA SER A 45 -4.45 -5.29 -2.22
C SER A 45 -4.41 -5.58 -0.71
N GLU A 46 -5.35 -5.05 0.05
CA GLU A 46 -5.45 -5.29 1.50
C GLU A 46 -5.86 -6.72 1.86
N GLU A 47 -6.66 -7.38 1.02
CA GLU A 47 -7.11 -8.74 1.24
C GLU A 47 -6.03 -9.78 0.88
N HIS A 48 -5.22 -9.51 -0.15
CA HIS A 48 -4.34 -10.52 -0.76
C HIS A 48 -2.83 -10.24 -0.67
N VAL A 49 -2.42 -8.99 -0.42
CA VAL A 49 -1.00 -8.60 -0.32
C VAL A 49 -0.64 -8.39 1.15
N GLY A 50 -0.04 -9.42 1.75
CA GLY A 50 0.18 -9.50 3.21
C GLY A 50 0.94 -8.32 3.80
N ILE A 51 1.97 -7.82 3.12
CA ILE A 51 2.72 -6.64 3.58
C ILE A 51 1.85 -5.37 3.62
N LEU A 52 0.95 -5.17 2.64
CA LEU A 52 0.05 -4.01 2.62
C LEU A 52 -1.00 -4.11 3.72
N LYS A 53 -1.55 -5.30 3.94
CA LYS A 53 -2.43 -5.57 5.08
C LYS A 53 -1.74 -5.28 6.41
N TYR A 54 -0.50 -5.75 6.56
CA TYR A 54 0.28 -5.60 7.78
C TYR A 54 0.61 -4.12 8.07
N VAL A 55 1.04 -3.37 7.06
CA VAL A 55 1.25 -1.91 7.14
C VAL A 55 -0.02 -1.18 7.53
N LYS A 56 -1.15 -1.46 6.85
CA LYS A 56 -2.43 -0.81 7.16
C LYS A 56 -2.83 -1.02 8.62
N GLN A 57 -2.68 -2.22 9.14
CA GLN A 57 -3.03 -2.55 10.52
C GLN A 57 -2.15 -1.81 11.54
N HIS A 58 -0.83 -1.77 11.34
CA HIS A 58 0.11 -1.22 12.32
C HIS A 58 0.30 0.29 12.20
N CYS A 59 0.06 0.88 11.03
CA CYS A 59 0.21 2.31 10.79
C CYS A 59 -1.13 3.07 10.77
N THR A 60 -2.21 2.49 11.33
CA THR A 60 -3.56 3.08 11.30
C THR A 60 -3.58 4.53 11.82
N SER A 61 -2.85 4.84 12.89
CA SER A 61 -2.84 6.18 13.47
C SER A 61 -2.14 7.20 12.57
N GLN A 62 -1.01 6.84 11.96
CA GLN A 62 -0.29 7.73 11.04
C GLN A 62 -1.07 7.93 9.73
N ILE A 63 -1.72 6.87 9.22
CA ILE A 63 -2.61 6.96 8.06
C ILE A 63 -3.73 7.97 8.35
N LYS A 64 -4.42 7.79 9.48
CA LYS A 64 -5.51 8.69 9.89
C LYS A 64 -5.04 10.13 10.05
N ALA A 65 -3.90 10.36 10.70
CA ALA A 65 -3.37 11.71 10.88
C ALA A 65 -3.04 12.40 9.55
N TYR A 66 -2.51 11.66 8.57
CA TYR A 66 -2.24 12.19 7.24
C TYR A 66 -3.54 12.49 6.47
N ASP A 67 -4.51 11.57 6.50
CA ASP A 67 -5.81 11.73 5.85
C ASP A 67 -6.60 12.92 6.42
N GLU A 68 -6.61 13.07 7.74
CA GLU A 68 -7.24 14.21 8.43
C GLU A 68 -6.58 15.54 8.03
N CYS A 69 -5.24 15.56 7.94
CA CYS A 69 -4.54 16.75 7.48
C CYS A 69 -4.90 17.13 6.04
N LEU A 70 -4.93 16.16 5.12
CA LEU A 70 -5.31 16.41 3.72
C LEU A 70 -6.75 16.90 3.59
N SER A 71 -7.67 16.33 4.37
CA SER A 71 -9.07 16.76 4.39
C SER A 71 -9.22 18.21 4.84
N ALA A 72 -8.41 18.63 5.83
CA ALA A 72 -8.39 19.99 6.36
C ALA A 72 -7.64 21.00 5.46
N ASN A 73 -6.71 20.55 4.61
CA ASN A 73 -5.82 21.40 3.81
C ASN A 73 -5.88 21.07 2.31
N GLN A 74 -7.09 20.95 1.74
CA GLN A 74 -7.29 20.51 0.34
C GLN A 74 -6.57 21.38 -0.71
N THR A 75 -6.37 22.67 -0.42
CA THR A 75 -5.69 23.63 -1.31
C THR A 75 -4.21 23.83 -0.96
N GLU A 76 -3.75 23.34 0.19
CA GLU A 76 -2.39 23.53 0.72
C GLU A 76 -1.84 22.20 1.27
N PRO A 77 -1.77 21.12 0.46
CA PRO A 77 -1.36 19.79 0.90
C PRO A 77 0.08 19.74 1.44
N GLU A 78 0.93 20.71 1.10
CA GLU A 78 2.29 20.86 1.62
C GLU A 78 2.33 21.04 3.15
N LYS A 79 1.25 21.53 3.77
CA LYS A 79 1.14 21.59 5.25
C LYS A 79 1.15 20.20 5.89
N CYS A 80 0.85 19.16 5.12
CA CYS A 80 0.76 17.79 5.59
C CYS A 80 2.07 17.00 5.45
N VAL A 81 3.16 17.63 4.99
CA VAL A 81 4.48 16.96 4.84
C VAL A 81 4.97 16.35 6.15
N ALA A 82 4.71 16.98 7.29
CA ALA A 82 5.06 16.41 8.60
C ALA A 82 4.30 15.10 8.87
N ALA A 83 2.99 15.07 8.66
CA ALA A 83 2.17 13.86 8.83
C ALA A 83 2.56 12.77 7.81
N LEU A 84 2.87 13.16 6.56
CA LEU A 84 3.38 12.25 5.54
C LEU A 84 4.71 11.60 5.95
N LYS A 85 5.62 12.38 6.56
CA LYS A 85 6.89 11.86 7.06
C LYS A 85 6.69 10.82 8.16
N GLU A 86 5.80 11.06 9.11
CA GLU A 86 5.48 10.08 10.16
C GLU A 86 4.88 8.80 9.57
N LEU A 87 3.97 8.92 8.61
CA LEU A 87 3.41 7.78 7.88
C LEU A 87 4.49 6.99 7.13
N TYR A 88 5.42 7.68 6.48
CA TYR A 88 6.55 7.05 5.79
C TYR A 88 7.43 6.26 6.76
N LEU A 89 7.80 6.85 7.90
CA LEU A 89 8.63 6.19 8.91
C LEU A 89 7.95 4.92 9.47
N CYS A 90 6.64 5.00 9.76
CA CYS A 90 5.88 3.82 10.19
C CYS A 90 5.87 2.72 9.11
N THR A 91 5.65 3.12 7.85
CA THR A 91 5.61 2.20 6.71
C THR A 91 6.92 1.44 6.54
N GLU A 92 8.06 2.14 6.61
CA GLU A 92 9.39 1.52 6.49
C GLU A 92 9.67 0.55 7.65
N ALA A 93 9.44 0.98 8.89
CA ALA A 93 9.66 0.16 10.08
C ALA A 93 8.80 -1.12 10.05
N THR A 94 7.51 -0.96 9.75
CA THR A 94 6.53 -2.06 9.69
C THR A 94 6.83 -3.03 8.54
N SER A 95 7.21 -2.50 7.37
CA SER A 95 7.61 -3.31 6.22
C SER A 95 8.86 -4.14 6.51
N ALA A 96 9.83 -3.57 7.24
CA ALA A 96 11.03 -4.30 7.66
C ALA A 96 10.67 -5.42 8.65
N ALA A 97 9.83 -5.13 9.64
CA ALA A 97 9.36 -6.14 10.61
C ALA A 97 8.63 -7.31 9.93
N TYR A 98 7.76 -7.03 8.96
CA TYR A 98 7.05 -8.05 8.19
C TYR A 98 8.01 -9.00 7.45
N ARG A 99 9.02 -8.45 6.76
CA ARG A 99 10.01 -9.26 6.03
C ARG A 99 10.84 -10.13 6.98
N GLN A 100 11.19 -9.61 8.15
CA GLN A 100 11.90 -10.39 9.16
C GLN A 100 11.04 -11.56 9.69
N GLN A 101 9.74 -11.36 9.89
CA GLN A 101 8.82 -12.44 10.30
C GLN A 101 8.74 -13.54 9.22
N GLN A 102 8.55 -13.15 7.96
CA GLN A 102 8.51 -14.10 6.82
C GLN A 102 9.79 -14.94 6.71
N SER A 103 10.96 -14.36 6.99
CA SER A 103 12.24 -15.10 6.93
C SER A 103 12.40 -16.14 8.04
N LYS A 104 11.68 -16.00 9.17
CA LYS A 104 11.74 -16.94 10.31
C LYS A 104 10.74 -18.08 10.19
N ASP A 105 9.65 -17.88 9.44
CA ASP A 105 8.61 -18.89 9.22
C ASP A 105 8.94 -19.86 8.07
N GLN A 106 10.08 -19.67 7.39
CA GLN A 106 10.56 -20.56 6.33
C GLN A 106 11.24 -21.80 6.96
N PRO A 107 10.78 -23.04 6.71
CA PRO A 107 11.46 -24.22 7.23
C PRO A 107 12.84 -24.37 6.57
N SER A 108 13.90 -24.41 7.38
CA SER A 108 15.24 -24.84 6.93
C SER A 108 15.16 -26.25 6.36
N ASN A 109 15.06 -26.39 5.04
CA ASN A 109 15.31 -27.66 4.36
C ASN A 109 16.83 -27.88 4.29
N ASN A 110 17.43 -28.26 5.42
CA ASN A 110 18.76 -28.89 5.41
C ASN A 110 18.55 -30.36 5.07
N THR A 111 18.60 -30.71 3.79
CA THR A 111 18.83 -32.08 3.37
C THR A 111 20.32 -32.38 3.54
N GLU A 112 20.68 -32.98 4.68
CA GLU A 112 21.91 -33.75 4.82
C GLU A 112 21.93 -34.84 3.73
N LYS A 113 22.82 -34.69 2.76
CA LYS A 113 23.09 -35.71 1.76
C LYS A 113 24.24 -36.57 2.31
N GLN A 114 23.91 -37.80 2.70
CA GLN A 114 24.84 -38.89 2.99
C GLN A 114 25.72 -39.22 1.78
#